data_AF-A0A0L8MA25-F1
#
_entry.id   AF-A0A0L8MA25-F1
#
_cell.length_a   1.000
_cell.length_b   1.000
_cell.length_c   1.000
_cell.angle_alpha   90.00
_cell.angle_beta   90.00
_cell.angle_gamma   90.00
#
_symmetry.space_group_name_H-M   'P 1'
#
loop_
_entity.id
_entity.type
_entity.pdbx_description
1 polymer ?
#
loop_
_entity_poly.entity_id
_entity_poly.type
_entity_poly.pdbx_seq_one_letter_code
_entity_poly.pdbx_strand_id
1 'polypeptide(L)'
;MLPYLPLHIQLRGLFIELYIELRPRNTSLRLAGFRNIFENGQAPPEAYVRHVRDSVAPPGIPRTETLPFGGGRADLETAAAVRRAGILLGRRPLTDAVVRLHANRNPRSTAHGMLVLSEMLCEAARYPALADAMSRIWMTGGRL
;
A
#
# COMPACT_ATOMS: atom_id res chain seq x y z
N MET A 1 7.36 2.97 -20.23
CA MET A 1 7.38 3.31 -18.79
C MET A 1 5.93 3.37 -18.31
N LEU A 2 5.58 2.67 -17.23
CA LEU A 2 4.21 2.74 -16.68
C LEU A 2 4.03 4.07 -15.94
N PRO A 3 2.89 4.77 -16.07
CA PRO A 3 2.63 5.96 -15.28
C PRO A 3 2.33 5.57 -13.83
N TYR A 4 2.93 6.32 -12.89
CA TYR A 4 2.70 6.19 -11.46
C TYR A 4 1.89 7.38 -10.96
N LEU A 5 0.91 7.11 -10.09
CA LEU A 5 0.22 8.13 -9.31
C LEU A 5 0.79 8.14 -7.89
N PRO A 6 1.51 9.20 -7.46
CA PRO A 6 1.91 9.34 -6.08
C PRO A 6 0.68 9.67 -5.22
N LEU A 7 0.51 8.97 -4.10
CA LEU A 7 -0.52 9.26 -3.11
C LEU A 7 0.14 9.48 -1.74
N HIS A 8 -0.06 10.66 -1.16
CA HIS A 8 0.43 10.98 0.18
C HIS A 8 -0.60 10.60 1.24
N ILE A 9 -0.15 9.87 2.24
CA ILE A 9 -0.94 9.56 3.44
C ILE A 9 -0.20 10.10 4.65
N GLN A 10 -0.88 10.98 5.38
CA GLN A 10 -0.43 11.53 6.65
C GLN A 10 -1.28 10.98 7.78
N LEU A 11 -0.67 10.24 8.72
CA LEU A 11 -1.35 9.70 9.90
C LEU A 11 -0.48 9.85 11.14
N ARG A 12 -0.97 10.59 12.14
CA ARG A 12 -0.32 10.73 13.46
C ARG A 12 1.17 11.10 13.38
N GLY A 13 1.54 11.99 12.46
CA GLY A 13 2.93 12.43 12.25
C GLY A 13 3.77 11.49 11.39
N LEU A 14 3.21 10.37 10.92
CA LEU A 14 3.81 9.52 9.88
C LEU A 14 3.38 10.02 8.50
N PHE A 15 4.35 10.13 7.60
CA PHE A 15 4.10 10.51 6.21
C PHE A 15 4.64 9.43 5.29
N ILE A 16 3.75 8.78 4.56
CA ILE A 16 4.12 7.82 3.52
C ILE A 16 3.65 8.33 2.17
N GLU A 17 4.48 8.18 1.15
CA GLU A 17 4.06 8.28 -0.24
C GLU A 17 3.92 6.88 -0.79
N LEU A 18 2.75 6.57 -1.34
CA LEU A 18 2.47 5.36 -2.08
C LEU A 18 2.67 5.60 -3.57
N TYR A 19 3.25 4.63 -4.27
CA TYR A 19 3.35 4.62 -5.73
C TYR A 19 2.31 3.66 -6.29
N ILE A 20 1.30 4.20 -6.97
CA ILE A 20 0.25 3.39 -7.60
C ILE A 20 0.51 3.32 -9.11
N GLU A 21 0.75 2.13 -9.62
CA GLU A 21 0.82 1.86 -11.06
C GLU A 21 -0.57 1.92 -11.69
N LEU A 22 -0.66 2.67 -12.79
CA LEU A 22 -1.77 2.63 -13.73
C LEU A 22 -1.46 1.59 -14.81
N ARG A 23 -2.21 0.48 -14.86
CA ARG A 23 -2.03 -0.54 -15.89
C ARG A 23 -3.02 -0.33 -17.04
N PRO A 24 -2.56 0.14 -18.23
CA PRO A 24 -3.44 0.65 -19.28
C PRO A 24 -4.35 -0.43 -19.88
N ARG A 25 -3.86 -1.68 -19.97
CA ARG A 25 -4.60 -2.76 -20.65
C ARG A 25 -5.87 -3.18 -19.92
N ASN A 26 -5.95 -2.98 -18.60
CA ASN A 26 -7.05 -3.50 -17.76
C ASN A 26 -7.66 -2.45 -16.83
N THR A 27 -7.33 -1.16 -17.01
CA THR A 27 -7.69 -0.04 -16.11
C THR A 27 -7.46 -0.35 -14.63
N SER A 28 -6.49 -1.23 -14.33
CA SER A 28 -6.26 -1.71 -12.98
C SER A 28 -5.25 -0.82 -12.28
N LEU A 29 -5.58 -0.42 -11.06
CA LEU A 29 -4.67 0.24 -10.14
C LEU A 29 -3.93 -0.82 -9.32
N ARG A 30 -2.63 -0.64 -9.14
CA ARG A 30 -1.81 -1.54 -8.32
C ARG A 30 -0.84 -0.77 -7.46
N LEU A 31 -0.77 -1.10 -6.17
CA LEU A 31 0.28 -0.57 -5.32
C LEU A 31 1.63 -1.18 -5.70
N ALA A 32 2.53 -0.35 -6.21
CA ALA A 32 3.84 -0.74 -6.72
C ALA A 32 4.96 -0.51 -5.71
N GLY A 33 4.76 0.38 -4.74
CA GLY A 33 5.75 0.66 -3.73
C GLY A 33 5.34 1.77 -2.78
N PHE A 34 6.24 2.11 -1.88
CA PHE A 34 6.08 3.22 -0.94
C PHE A 34 7.43 3.81 -0.54
N ARG A 35 7.42 5.06 -0.06
CA ARG A 35 8.54 5.69 0.66
C ARG A 35 8.04 6.38 1.92
N ASN A 36 8.88 6.41 2.94
CA ASN A 36 8.66 7.26 4.10
C ASN A 36 9.17 8.67 3.76
N ILE A 37 8.37 9.70 4.01
CA ILE A 37 8.73 11.09 3.71
C ILE A 37 9.16 11.82 4.99
N PHE A 38 8.50 11.53 6.12
CA PHE A 38 8.82 12.10 7.42
C PHE A 38 8.52 11.12 8.55
N GLU A 39 9.36 11.14 9.59
CA GLU A 39 9.12 10.54 10.89
C GLU A 39 9.26 11.64 11.95
N ASN A 40 8.21 11.90 12.73
CA ASN A 40 8.21 12.93 13.78
C ASN A 40 8.65 14.34 13.32
N GLY A 41 8.32 14.71 12.07
CA GLY A 41 8.66 16.01 11.50
C GLY A 41 10.06 16.13 10.91
N GLN A 42 10.86 15.05 10.92
CA GLN A 42 12.16 15.00 10.24
C GLN A 42 12.11 14.10 9.01
N ALA A 43 12.75 14.54 7.92
CA ALA A 43 12.91 13.71 6.75
C ALA A 43 13.85 12.54 7.12
N PRO A 44 13.50 11.29 6.77
CA PRO A 44 14.37 10.17 7.06
C PRO A 44 15.70 10.39 6.30
N PRO A 45 16.84 10.04 6.92
CA PRO A 45 18.17 10.33 6.38
C PRO A 45 18.41 9.72 5.00
N GLU A 46 17.66 8.67 4.65
CA GLU A 46 17.73 8.03 3.35
C GLU A 46 16.31 7.70 2.87
N ALA A 47 15.79 8.48 1.93
CA ALA A 47 14.47 8.25 1.32
C ALA A 47 14.55 7.10 0.30
N TYR A 48 14.56 5.86 0.78
CA TYR A 48 14.44 4.67 -0.07
C TYR A 48 13.00 4.49 -0.53
N VAL A 49 12.83 4.24 -1.83
CA VAL A 49 11.59 3.67 -2.34
C VAL A 49 11.67 2.17 -2.24
N ARG A 50 10.70 1.60 -1.54
CA ARG A 50 10.49 0.16 -1.50
C ARG A 50 9.47 -0.19 -2.56
N HIS A 51 9.87 -0.99 -3.53
CA HIS A 51 8.98 -1.41 -4.60
C HIS A 51 8.90 -2.92 -4.69
N VAL A 52 7.76 -3.42 -5.15
CA VAL A 52 7.53 -4.86 -5.34
C VAL A 52 8.44 -5.41 -6.44
N ARG A 53 8.82 -6.69 -6.33
CA ARG A 53 9.78 -7.34 -7.26
C ARG A 53 9.33 -7.37 -8.72
N ASP A 54 8.03 -7.27 -8.95
CA ASP A 54 7.40 -7.30 -10.26
C ASP A 54 6.95 -5.90 -10.71
N SER A 55 7.58 -4.86 -10.15
CA SER A 55 7.47 -3.46 -10.55
C SER A 55 8.86 -2.90 -10.83
N VAL A 56 8.92 -1.99 -11.81
CA VAL A 56 10.11 -1.16 -12.01
C VAL A 56 10.11 -0.06 -10.96
N ALA A 57 11.29 0.32 -10.46
CA ALA A 57 11.38 1.47 -9.58
C ALA A 57 10.80 2.73 -10.25
N PRO A 58 10.03 3.57 -9.52
CA PRO A 58 9.59 4.85 -10.05
C PRO A 58 10.79 5.69 -10.52
N PRO A 59 10.70 6.34 -11.69
CA PRO A 59 11.82 7.11 -12.25
C PRO A 59 12.15 8.33 -11.38
N GLY A 60 13.42 8.76 -11.41
CA GLY A 60 13.87 9.96 -10.70
C GLY A 60 14.18 9.75 -9.22
N ILE A 61 14.24 8.49 -8.76
CA ILE A 61 14.54 8.17 -7.36
C ILE A 61 15.83 7.35 -7.30
N PRO A 62 16.92 7.90 -6.74
CA PRO A 62 18.26 7.31 -6.84
C PRO A 62 18.45 6.08 -5.93
N ARG A 63 17.62 5.92 -4.90
CA ARG A 63 17.77 4.87 -3.89
C ARG A 63 16.50 4.04 -3.81
N THR A 64 16.62 2.76 -4.16
CA THR A 64 15.50 1.84 -4.24
C THR A 64 15.84 0.54 -3.51
N GLU A 65 14.82 -0.11 -2.98
CA GLU A 65 14.88 -1.41 -2.32
C GLU A 65 13.79 -2.30 -2.92
N THR A 66 14.18 -3.45 -3.45
CA THR A 66 13.22 -4.42 -3.99
C THR A 66 12.67 -5.29 -2.87
N LEU A 67 11.36 -5.26 -2.66
CA LEU A 67 10.66 -6.13 -1.71
C LEU A 67 10.68 -7.58 -2.22
N PRO A 68 10.73 -8.59 -1.34
CA PRO A 68 10.86 -10.00 -1.74
C PRO A 68 9.57 -10.62 -2.31
N PHE A 69 8.52 -9.82 -2.53
CA PHE A 69 7.21 -10.24 -3.01
C PHE A 69 6.69 -9.34 -4.13
N GLY A 70 5.72 -9.85 -4.89
CA GLY A 70 5.02 -9.10 -5.94
C GLY A 70 3.88 -8.24 -5.40
N GLY A 71 3.44 -7.26 -6.20
CA GLY A 71 2.33 -6.36 -5.86
C GLY A 71 0.95 -6.88 -6.27
N GLY A 72 0.88 -8.05 -6.92
CA GLY A 72 -0.38 -8.70 -7.22
C GLY A 72 -1.07 -9.20 -5.95
N ARG A 73 -2.41 -9.23 -5.93
CA ARG A 73 -3.19 -9.72 -4.77
C ARG A 73 -2.71 -11.10 -4.29
N ALA A 74 -2.51 -12.04 -5.20
CA ALA A 74 -2.07 -13.40 -4.84
C ALA A 74 -0.68 -13.42 -4.20
N ASP A 75 0.26 -12.61 -4.69
CA ASP A 75 1.59 -12.48 -4.10
C ASP A 75 1.51 -11.86 -2.70
N LEU A 76 0.70 -10.81 -2.53
CA LEU A 76 0.50 -10.15 -1.24
C LEU A 76 -0.17 -11.07 -0.22
N GLU A 77 -1.21 -11.80 -0.60
CA GLU A 77 -1.85 -12.82 0.27
C GLU A 77 -0.84 -13.88 0.71
N THR A 78 -0.02 -14.36 -0.22
CA THR A 78 1.00 -15.38 0.04
C THR A 78 2.07 -14.84 0.99
N ALA A 79 2.62 -13.67 0.71
CA ALA A 79 3.67 -13.06 1.51
C ALA A 79 3.20 -12.63 2.90
N ALA A 80 1.95 -12.17 3.02
CA ALA A 80 1.32 -11.87 4.30
C ALA A 80 0.86 -13.13 5.06
N ALA A 81 0.77 -14.26 4.36
CA ALA A 81 0.15 -15.50 4.81
C ALA A 81 -1.23 -15.25 5.44
N VAL A 82 -2.07 -14.52 4.68
CA VAL A 82 -3.48 -14.24 4.98
C VAL A 82 -4.25 -14.11 3.67
N ARG A 83 -5.49 -14.61 3.64
CA ARG A 83 -6.39 -14.40 2.50
C ARG A 83 -7.09 -13.05 2.61
N ARG A 84 -7.50 -12.47 1.48
CA ARG A 84 -8.31 -11.24 1.43
C ARG A 84 -9.51 -11.29 2.37
N ALA A 85 -10.28 -12.38 2.38
CA ALA A 85 -11.44 -12.53 3.26
C ALA A 85 -11.08 -12.53 4.77
N GLY A 86 -9.82 -12.73 5.11
CA GLY A 86 -9.32 -12.71 6.48
C GLY A 86 -8.87 -11.34 6.98
N ILE A 87 -8.67 -10.35 6.09
CA ILE A 87 -8.19 -9.03 6.51
C ILE A 87 -9.35 -8.16 7.01
N LEU A 88 -9.04 -7.29 7.96
CA LEU A 88 -9.96 -6.24 8.37
C LEU A 88 -9.73 -4.99 7.53
N LEU A 89 -10.82 -4.27 7.26
CA LEU A 89 -10.86 -3.02 6.52
C LEU A 89 -11.56 -1.95 7.37
N GLY A 90 -11.27 -0.69 7.09
CA GLY A 90 -11.78 0.46 7.85
C GLY A 90 -10.66 1.35 8.38
N ARG A 91 -11.00 2.38 9.16
CA ARG A 91 -10.08 3.43 9.60
C ARG A 91 -8.91 2.89 10.41
N ARG A 92 -9.16 2.01 11.38
CA ARG A 92 -8.11 1.41 12.21
C ARG A 92 -7.21 0.48 11.40
N PRO A 93 -7.73 -0.48 10.62
CA PRO A 93 -6.88 -1.30 9.73
C PRO A 93 -6.03 -0.48 8.75
N LEU A 94 -6.58 0.60 8.17
CA LEU A 94 -5.81 1.51 7.32
C LEU A 94 -4.65 2.16 8.09
N THR A 95 -4.92 2.64 9.30
CA THR A 95 -3.90 3.24 10.16
C THR A 95 -2.80 2.23 10.51
N ASP A 96 -3.19 1.02 10.90
CA ASP A 96 -2.25 -0.06 11.22
C ASP A 96 -1.42 -0.45 9.98
N ALA A 97 -2.02 -0.45 8.79
CA ALA A 97 -1.32 -0.72 7.54
C ALA A 97 -0.24 0.34 7.25
N VAL A 98 -0.54 1.63 7.43
CA VAL A 98 0.45 2.71 7.29
C VAL A 98 1.58 2.57 8.29
N VAL A 99 1.28 2.25 9.56
CA VAL A 99 2.31 1.99 10.59
C VAL A 99 3.21 0.81 10.19
N ARG A 100 2.64 -0.27 9.64
CA ARG A 100 3.40 -1.44 9.16
C ARG A 100 4.35 -1.08 8.02
N LEU A 101 3.87 -0.30 7.03
CA LEU A 101 4.70 0.19 5.93
C LEU A 101 5.82 1.09 6.46
N HIS A 102 5.48 2.02 7.33
CA HIS A 102 6.46 2.93 7.91
C HIS A 102 7.58 2.18 8.66
N ALA A 103 7.22 1.19 9.48
CA ALA A 103 8.18 0.40 10.24
C ALA A 103 9.03 -0.53 9.35
N ASN A 104 8.44 -1.13 8.31
CA ASN A 104 9.08 -2.06 7.36
C ASN A 104 10.06 -3.09 7.95
N ARG A 105 9.82 -3.60 9.18
CA ARG A 105 10.77 -4.50 9.85
C ARG A 105 10.72 -5.95 9.38
N ASN A 106 9.58 -6.35 8.79
CA ASN A 106 9.31 -7.74 8.44
C ASN A 106 8.53 -7.78 7.11
N PRO A 107 9.03 -8.47 6.07
CA PRO A 107 8.34 -8.59 4.78
C PRO A 107 6.89 -9.06 4.89
N ARG A 108 6.57 -9.99 5.80
CA ARG A 108 5.20 -10.47 6.01
C ARG A 108 4.27 -9.36 6.50
N SER A 109 4.75 -8.54 7.43
CA SER A 109 4.00 -7.40 7.97
C SER A 109 3.86 -6.29 6.92
N THR A 110 4.90 -6.04 6.13
CA THR A 110 4.87 -5.10 5.02
C THR A 110 3.86 -5.54 3.96
N ALA A 111 3.89 -6.81 3.53
CA ALA A 111 2.93 -7.37 2.58
C ALA A 111 1.49 -7.26 3.09
N HIS A 112 1.24 -7.51 4.39
CA HIS A 112 -0.08 -7.32 4.98
C HIS A 112 -0.53 -5.86 4.90
N GLY A 113 0.33 -4.91 5.22
CA GLY A 113 0.01 -3.48 5.10
C GLY A 113 -0.31 -3.09 3.66
N MET A 114 0.49 -3.57 2.70
CA MET A 114 0.26 -3.33 1.27
C MET A 114 -1.05 -3.96 0.78
N LEU A 115 -1.40 -5.17 1.26
CA LEU A 115 -2.66 -5.83 0.93
C LEU A 115 -3.88 -5.00 1.38
N VAL A 116 -3.88 -4.54 2.64
CA VAL A 116 -4.96 -3.70 3.19
C VAL A 116 -5.09 -2.40 2.39
N LEU A 117 -3.97 -1.71 2.12
CA LEU A 117 -4.00 -0.44 1.36
C LEU A 117 -4.40 -0.66 -0.10
N SER A 118 -3.97 -1.77 -0.73
CA SER A 118 -4.39 -2.13 -2.08
C SER A 118 -5.90 -2.31 -2.17
N GLU A 119 -6.51 -3.01 -1.21
CA GLU A 119 -7.96 -3.18 -1.16
C GLU A 119 -8.68 -1.85 -0.91
N MET A 120 -8.23 -1.08 0.09
CA MET A 120 -8.92 0.15 0.49
C MET A 120 -8.76 1.31 -0.50
N LEU A 121 -7.73 1.31 -1.34
CA LEU A 121 -7.43 2.42 -2.23
C LEU A 121 -7.56 2.01 -3.71
N CYS A 122 -6.86 0.96 -4.13
CA CYS A 122 -6.82 0.56 -5.54
C CYS A 122 -8.12 -0.14 -5.96
N GLU A 123 -8.59 -1.11 -5.17
CA GLU A 123 -9.82 -1.84 -5.48
C GLU A 123 -11.06 -0.96 -5.24
N ALA A 124 -11.07 -0.15 -4.18
CA ALA A 124 -12.16 0.80 -3.91
C ALA A 124 -12.32 1.84 -5.03
N ALA A 125 -11.22 2.37 -5.57
CA ALA A 125 -11.26 3.29 -6.70
C ALA A 125 -11.74 2.62 -8.00
N ARG A 126 -11.57 1.29 -8.12
CA ARG A 126 -11.99 0.52 -9.28
C ARG A 126 -13.46 0.08 -9.23
N TYR A 127 -13.97 -0.20 -8.02
CA TYR A 127 -15.29 -0.79 -7.82
C TYR A 127 -16.14 0.06 -6.85
N PRO A 128 -17.06 0.91 -7.36
CA PRO A 128 -17.88 1.78 -6.52
C PRO A 128 -18.66 1.04 -5.42
N ALA A 129 -19.23 -0.13 -5.74
CA ALA A 129 -19.92 -0.95 -4.75
C ALA A 129 -19.02 -1.39 -3.58
N LEU A 130 -17.71 -1.57 -3.83
CA LEU A 130 -16.74 -1.89 -2.78
C LEU A 130 -16.45 -0.67 -1.92
N ALA A 131 -16.30 0.52 -2.53
CA ALA A 131 -16.14 1.78 -1.80
C ALA A 131 -17.36 2.05 -0.89
N ASP A 132 -18.57 1.81 -1.39
CA ASP A 132 -19.81 1.93 -0.62
C ASP A 132 -19.88 0.92 0.52
N ALA A 133 -19.42 -0.32 0.31
CA ALA A 133 -19.36 -1.30 1.38
C ALA A 133 -18.33 -0.93 2.45
N MET A 134 -17.16 -0.43 2.04
CA MET A 134 -16.12 0.06 2.94
C MET A 134 -16.56 1.28 3.76
N SER A 135 -17.34 2.19 3.18
CA SER A 135 -17.82 3.38 3.88
C SER A 135 -18.72 3.01 5.07
N ARG A 136 -19.56 1.97 4.90
CA ARG A 136 -20.43 1.44 5.98
C ARG A 136 -19.65 0.87 7.16
N ILE A 137 -18.47 0.31 6.92
CA ILE A 137 -17.62 -0.28 7.97
C ILE A 137 -16.46 0.65 8.37
N TRP A 138 -16.43 1.89 7.89
CA TRP A 138 -15.27 2.78 8.05
C TRP A 138 -14.88 2.98 9.52
N MET A 139 -15.85 3.27 10.38
CA MET A 139 -15.60 3.56 11.80
C MET A 139 -15.50 2.30 12.66
N THR A 140 -16.33 1.29 12.38
CA THR A 140 -16.39 0.06 13.18
C THR A 140 -15.27 -0.92 12.84
N GLY A 141 -14.75 -0.83 11.62
CA GLY A 141 -13.96 -1.89 11.01
C GLY A 141 -14.83 -3.09 10.67
N GLY A 142 -14.34 -3.93 9.75
CA GLY A 142 -15.05 -5.14 9.37
C GLY A 142 -14.35 -5.92 8.27
N ARG A 143 -14.93 -7.07 7.94
CA ARG A 143 -14.62 -7.81 6.72
C ARG A 143 -15.65 -7.45 5.66
N LEU A 144 -15.27 -7.60 4.40
CA LEU A 144 -16.17 -7.47 3.25
C LEU A 144 -16.46 -8.85 2.65
#